data_AF-A0A250K172-F1
#
_entry.id   AF-A0A250K172-F1
#
_cell.length_a   1.000
_cell.length_b   1.000
_cell.length_c   1.000
_cell.angle_alpha   90.00
_cell.angle_beta   90.00
_cell.angle_gamma   90.00
#
_symmetry.space_group_name_H-M   'P 1'
#
loop_
_entity.id
_entity.type
_entity.pdbx_description
1 polymer ?
#
loop_
_entity_poly.entity_id
_entity_poly.type
_entity_poly.pdbx_seq_one_letter_code
_entity_poly.pdbx_strand_id
1 'polypeptide(L)'
;MKRPGRKGLPGGIRFAAIVGLVFSMLTGWSSLLEAVEMANFYEARSLRMEQELPRLPGAPPLDAKVFEVYYAALEPMREPRAVLLGLLAVACAFVSVSAARLLSPEKLPRDAMRRVLGRAAIIAAVLRTIDGAQMAVAKQRLFAALAEPVSKMPEWPPDVTVEASREILGAMGAGSAIFGTAVVAGTFVLLGQYFRSQRVRDAVAVQDGPQEQ
;
A
#
# COMPACT_ATOMS: atom_id res chain seq x y z
N MET A 1 -40.74 17.50 -16.94
CA MET A 1 -39.50 17.38 -17.76
C MET A 1 -38.66 16.20 -17.25
N LYS A 2 -38.70 15.05 -17.93
CA LYS A 2 -37.81 13.90 -17.65
C LYS A 2 -36.44 14.21 -18.25
N ARG A 3 -35.40 14.32 -17.42
CA ARG A 3 -34.01 14.41 -17.90
C ARG A 3 -33.72 13.18 -18.77
N PRO A 4 -33.17 13.32 -19.99
CA PRO A 4 -32.79 12.17 -20.81
C PRO A 4 -31.82 11.32 -19.98
N GLY A 5 -32.14 10.04 -19.84
CA GLY A 5 -31.49 9.14 -18.91
C GLY A 5 -29.98 9.07 -19.16
N ARG A 6 -29.19 9.64 -18.24
CA ARG A 6 -27.75 9.37 -18.16
C ARG A 6 -27.59 7.86 -17.99
N LYS A 7 -27.24 7.15 -19.07
CA LYS A 7 -26.87 5.74 -18.98
C LYS A 7 -25.70 5.64 -17.99
N GLY A 8 -25.89 4.86 -16.93
CA GLY A 8 -24.87 4.64 -15.90
C GLY A 8 -23.60 4.03 -16.52
N LEU A 9 -22.46 4.15 -15.82
CA LEU A 9 -21.22 3.49 -16.24
C LEU A 9 -21.46 1.98 -16.43
N PRO A 10 -20.82 1.35 -17.43
CA PRO A 10 -20.87 -0.11 -17.57
C PRO A 10 -20.38 -0.78 -16.29
N GLY A 11 -20.98 -1.93 -15.93
CA GLY A 11 -20.72 -2.60 -14.66
C GLY A 11 -19.24 -2.84 -14.37
N GLY A 12 -18.46 -3.27 -15.37
CA GLY A 12 -17.01 -3.48 -15.23
C GLY A 12 -16.22 -2.20 -14.91
N ILE A 13 -16.58 -1.07 -15.52
CA ILE A 13 -15.92 0.23 -15.27
C ILE A 13 -16.28 0.74 -13.87
N ARG A 14 -17.56 0.58 -13.49
CA ARG A 14 -18.03 0.92 -12.14
C ARG A 14 -17.32 0.10 -11.07
N PHE A 15 -17.21 -1.22 -11.28
CA PHE A 15 -16.50 -2.12 -10.37
C PHE A 15 -15.03 -1.74 -10.23
N ALA A 16 -14.31 -1.55 -11.35
CA ALA A 16 -12.92 -1.14 -11.33
C ALA A 16 -12.72 0.21 -10.62
N ALA A 17 -13.66 1.16 -10.77
CA ALA A 17 -13.60 2.44 -10.07
C ALA A 17 -13.81 2.27 -8.56
N ILE A 18 -14.73 1.40 -8.12
CA ILE A 18 -14.92 1.08 -6.70
C ILE A 18 -13.66 0.41 -6.13
N VAL A 19 -13.09 -0.56 -6.83
CA VAL A 19 -11.84 -1.22 -6.42
C VAL A 19 -10.73 -0.18 -6.29
N GLY A 20 -10.55 0.68 -7.29
CA GLY A 20 -9.56 1.76 -7.25
C GLY A 20 -9.78 2.73 -6.10
N LEU A 21 -11.03 3.10 -5.81
CA LEU A 21 -11.39 3.95 -4.67
C LEU A 21 -10.99 3.31 -3.33
N VAL A 22 -11.42 2.07 -3.08
CA VAL A 22 -11.15 1.37 -1.82
C VAL A 22 -9.64 1.12 -1.63
N PHE A 23 -8.96 0.59 -2.65
CA PHE A 23 -7.52 0.33 -2.57
C PHE A 23 -6.71 1.61 -2.34
N SER A 24 -7.07 2.71 -3.02
CA SER A 24 -6.36 3.98 -2.85
C SER A 24 -6.64 4.63 -1.49
N MET A 25 -7.85 4.53 -0.95
CA MET A 25 -8.12 5.01 0.41
C MET A 25 -7.29 4.25 1.45
N LEU A 26 -7.31 2.91 1.41
CA LEU A 26 -6.58 2.09 2.39
C LEU A 26 -5.05 2.27 2.25
N THR A 27 -4.54 2.19 1.02
CA THR A 27 -3.09 2.34 0.77
C THR A 27 -2.63 3.77 1.08
N GLY A 28 -3.39 4.77 0.66
CA GLY A 28 -3.06 6.18 0.88
C GLY A 28 -3.07 6.56 2.35
N TRP A 29 -4.07 6.09 3.11
CA TRP A 29 -4.13 6.30 4.56
C TRP A 29 -2.97 5.62 5.29
N SER A 30 -2.69 4.35 4.98
CA SER A 30 -1.53 3.64 5.56
C SER A 30 -0.22 4.35 5.24
N SER A 31 -0.04 4.81 4.00
CA SER A 31 1.17 5.51 3.57
C SER A 31 1.32 6.85 4.28
N LEU A 32 0.21 7.57 4.51
CA LEU A 32 0.23 8.84 5.24
C LEU A 32 0.63 8.63 6.72
N LEU A 33 0.07 7.62 7.38
CA LEU A 33 0.44 7.28 8.75
C LEU A 33 1.92 6.91 8.87
N GLU A 34 2.41 6.05 7.98
CA GLU A 34 3.84 5.70 7.95
C GLU A 34 4.72 6.91 7.60
N ALA A 35 4.28 7.82 6.72
CA ALA A 35 5.04 9.04 6.42
C ALA A 35 5.17 9.95 7.65
N VAL A 36 4.09 10.10 8.43
CA VAL A 36 4.10 10.86 9.69
C VAL A 36 4.98 10.16 10.73
N GLU A 37 4.94 8.83 10.81
CA GLU A 37 5.82 8.04 11.69
C GLU A 37 7.30 8.26 11.31
N MET A 38 7.64 8.25 10.02
CA MET A 38 9.00 8.48 9.55
C MET A 38 9.44 9.95 9.71
N ALA A 39 8.53 10.91 9.63
CA ALA A 39 8.83 12.32 9.90
C ALA A 39 9.11 12.57 11.38
N ASN A 40 8.38 11.88 12.28
CA ASN A 40 8.56 11.95 13.74
C ASN A 40 9.29 10.72 14.27
N PHE A 41 10.29 10.23 13.52
CA PHE A 41 10.90 8.92 13.71
C PHE A 41 11.38 8.64 15.14
N TYR A 42 12.08 9.60 15.76
CA TYR A 42 12.65 9.41 17.10
C TYR A 42 11.57 9.40 18.19
N GLU A 43 10.52 10.21 18.03
CA GLU A 43 9.37 10.23 18.94
C GLU A 43 8.53 8.95 18.80
N ALA A 44 8.29 8.51 17.57
CA ALA A 44 7.62 7.23 17.31
C ALA A 44 8.41 6.05 17.89
N ARG A 45 9.74 6.06 17.74
CA ARG A 45 10.63 5.06 18.34
C ARG A 45 10.52 5.07 19.86
N SER A 46 10.62 6.24 20.51
CA SER A 46 10.57 6.32 21.98
C SER A 46 9.21 5.85 22.51
N LEU A 47 8.11 6.29 21.91
CA LEU A 47 6.76 5.85 22.29
C LEU A 47 6.57 4.34 22.14
N ARG A 48 7.13 3.73 21.08
CA ARG A 48 7.08 2.27 20.91
C ARG A 48 7.99 1.51 21.87
N MET A 49 9.12 2.09 22.29
CA MET A 49 9.98 1.49 23.32
C MET A 49 9.32 1.53 24.70
N GLU A 50 8.52 2.57 24.96
CA GLU A 50 7.80 2.76 26.23
C GLU A 50 6.52 1.91 26.33
N GLN A 51 5.94 1.50 25.20
CA GLN A 51 4.77 0.61 25.18
C GLN A 51 5.16 -0.83 25.56
N GLU A 52 4.64 -1.31 26.70
CA GLU A 52 4.65 -2.73 27.00
C GLU A 52 3.89 -3.50 25.92
N LEU A 53 4.59 -4.41 25.25
CA LEU A 53 4.02 -5.16 24.13
C LEU A 53 2.94 -6.12 24.64
N PRO A 54 1.89 -6.37 23.83
CA PRO A 54 0.92 -7.42 24.11
C PRO A 54 1.66 -8.76 24.28
N ARG A 55 1.59 -9.34 25.48
CA ARG A 55 2.14 -10.67 25.75
C ARG A 55 1.28 -11.68 24.99
N LEU A 56 1.86 -12.31 23.97
CA LEU A 56 1.27 -13.50 23.37
C LEU A 56 1.28 -14.62 24.41
N PRO A 57 0.13 -15.26 24.71
CA PRO A 57 0.09 -16.37 25.66
C PRO A 57 1.08 -17.47 25.24
N GLY A 58 2.04 -17.80 26.10
CA GLY A 58 3.06 -18.83 25.83
C GLY A 58 4.32 -18.35 25.09
N ALA A 59 4.37 -17.11 24.62
CA ALA A 59 5.58 -16.55 24.02
C ALA A 59 6.45 -15.84 25.09
N PRO A 60 7.78 -15.93 25.02
CA PRO A 60 8.64 -15.05 25.79
C PRO A 60 8.34 -13.58 25.44
N PRO A 61 8.47 -12.65 26.39
CA PRO A 61 8.28 -11.23 26.10
C PRO A 61 9.21 -10.85 24.94
N LEU A 62 8.62 -10.22 23.92
CA LEU A 62 9.39 -9.64 22.82
C LEU A 62 10.35 -8.61 23.41
N ASP A 63 11.63 -8.89 23.33
CA ASP A 63 12.68 -7.99 23.80
C ASP A 63 12.60 -6.66 23.01
N ALA A 64 12.74 -5.53 23.71
CA ALA A 64 12.85 -4.21 23.11
C ALA A 64 13.91 -4.18 21.99
N LYS A 65 14.94 -5.02 22.13
CA LYS A 65 16.00 -5.26 21.14
C LYS A 65 15.48 -5.62 19.74
N VAL A 66 14.34 -6.30 19.62
CA VAL A 66 13.72 -6.64 18.32
C VAL A 66 13.24 -5.37 17.61
N PHE A 67 12.59 -4.47 18.35
CA PHE A 67 12.14 -3.20 17.79
C PHE A 67 13.30 -2.24 17.54
N GLU A 68 14.36 -2.29 18.35
CA GLU A 68 15.59 -1.57 18.04
C GLU A 68 16.19 -2.00 16.70
N VAL A 69 16.20 -3.30 16.37
CA VAL A 69 16.66 -3.77 15.06
C VAL A 69 15.79 -3.23 13.93
N TYR A 70 14.47 -3.17 14.12
CA TYR A 70 13.55 -2.61 13.13
C TYR A 70 13.80 -1.12 12.89
N TYR A 71 13.85 -0.31 13.96
CA TYR A 71 14.12 1.13 13.82
C TYR A 71 15.55 1.37 13.30
N ALA A 72 16.57 0.63 13.74
CA ALA A 72 17.93 0.74 13.20
C ALA A 72 17.99 0.39 11.70
N ALA A 73 17.15 -0.54 11.23
CA ALA A 73 17.05 -0.83 9.80
C ALA A 73 16.40 0.31 9.00
N LEU A 74 15.43 1.02 9.60
CA LEU A 74 14.70 2.12 8.97
C LEU A 74 15.40 3.48 9.06
N GLU A 75 16.22 3.71 10.09
CA GLU A 75 16.94 4.96 10.32
C GLU A 75 17.66 5.50 9.08
N PRO A 76 18.46 4.71 8.33
CA PRO A 76 19.16 5.23 7.14
C PRO A 76 18.23 5.62 5.99
N MET A 77 16.98 5.15 6.00
CA MET A 77 16.00 5.40 4.94
C MET A 77 14.84 6.30 5.38
N ARG A 78 14.83 6.84 6.60
CA ARG A 78 13.66 7.52 7.19
C ARG A 78 13.15 8.69 6.34
N GLU A 79 14.05 9.61 5.94
CA GLU A 79 13.73 10.83 5.20
C GLU A 79 13.28 10.53 3.76
N PRO A 80 14.05 9.76 2.96
CA PRO A 80 13.61 9.42 1.62
C PRO A 80 12.32 8.59 1.63
N ARG A 81 12.12 7.73 2.63
CA ARG A 81 10.89 6.95 2.81
C ARG A 81 9.70 7.84 3.18
N ALA A 82 9.86 8.81 4.08
CA ALA A 82 8.81 9.76 4.43
C ALA A 82 8.31 10.52 3.19
N VAL A 83 9.24 11.01 2.36
CA VAL A 83 8.90 11.69 1.10
C VAL A 83 8.21 10.75 0.12
N LEU A 84 8.75 9.54 -0.07
CA LEU A 84 8.18 8.54 -0.96
C LEU A 84 6.74 8.16 -0.57
N LEU A 85 6.50 7.92 0.71
CA LEU A 85 5.19 7.59 1.26
C LEU A 85 4.21 8.78 1.16
N GLY A 86 4.70 10.00 1.38
CA GLY A 86 3.92 11.22 1.13
C GLY A 86 3.48 11.35 -0.33
N LEU A 87 4.39 11.13 -1.28
CA LEU A 87 4.07 11.11 -2.71
C LEU A 87 3.08 9.98 -3.07
N LEU A 88 3.22 8.81 -2.45
CA LEU A 88 2.30 7.69 -2.63
C LEU A 88 0.90 8.04 -2.12
N ALA A 89 0.79 8.67 -0.94
CA ALA A 89 -0.47 9.14 -0.39
C ALA A 89 -1.16 10.16 -1.32
N VAL A 90 -0.38 11.11 -1.89
CA VAL A 90 -0.88 12.07 -2.89
C VAL A 90 -1.36 11.35 -4.15
N ALA A 91 -0.60 10.40 -4.70
CA ALA A 91 -1.01 9.63 -5.87
C ALA A 91 -2.30 8.84 -5.60
N CYS A 92 -2.42 8.22 -4.43
CA CYS A 92 -3.63 7.55 -3.97
C CYS A 92 -4.82 8.51 -3.85
N ALA A 93 -4.62 9.74 -3.34
CA ALA A 93 -5.68 10.75 -3.30
C ALA A 93 -6.20 11.09 -4.70
N PHE A 94 -5.32 11.23 -5.71
CA PHE A 94 -5.74 11.41 -7.09
C PHE A 94 -6.54 10.23 -7.64
N VAL A 95 -6.15 8.99 -7.31
CA VAL A 95 -6.92 7.79 -7.67
C VAL A 95 -8.31 7.83 -7.01
N SER A 96 -8.38 8.07 -5.70
CA SER A 96 -9.63 8.13 -4.95
C SER A 96 -10.58 9.20 -5.50
N VAL A 97 -10.09 10.44 -5.66
CA VAL A 97 -10.90 11.56 -6.16
C VAL A 97 -11.37 11.29 -7.59
N SER A 98 -10.47 10.82 -8.47
CA SER A 98 -10.84 10.53 -9.86
C SER A 98 -11.84 9.38 -9.97
N ALA A 99 -11.69 8.33 -9.17
CA ALA A 99 -12.62 7.21 -9.11
C ALA A 99 -14.00 7.65 -8.57
N ALA A 100 -14.03 8.42 -7.48
CA ALA A 100 -15.26 8.95 -6.91
C ALA A 100 -15.99 9.88 -7.89
N ARG A 101 -15.26 10.78 -8.58
CA ARG A 101 -15.82 11.67 -9.60
C ARG A 101 -16.25 10.94 -10.86
N LEU A 102 -15.61 9.83 -11.22
CA LEU A 102 -16.06 8.97 -12.31
C LEU A 102 -17.41 8.33 -11.98
N LEU A 103 -17.56 7.80 -10.75
CA LEU A 103 -18.80 7.23 -10.24
C LEU A 103 -19.94 8.26 -10.12
N SER A 104 -19.62 9.46 -9.64
CA SER A 104 -20.55 10.57 -9.41
C SER A 104 -20.11 11.85 -10.15
N PRO A 105 -20.38 11.98 -11.45
CA PRO A 105 -19.94 13.12 -12.26
C PRO A 105 -20.82 14.36 -12.02
N GLU A 106 -20.34 15.27 -11.19
CA GLU A 106 -20.91 16.60 -10.96
C GLU A 106 -20.39 17.60 -12.01
N LYS A 107 -20.75 17.37 -13.28
CA LYS A 107 -20.41 18.21 -14.46
C LYS A 107 -18.97 18.09 -15.00
N LEU A 108 -18.13 17.23 -14.43
CA LEU A 108 -16.80 16.95 -14.97
C LEU A 108 -16.85 15.90 -16.10
N PRO A 109 -16.06 16.05 -17.17
CA PRO A 109 -15.98 15.07 -18.24
C PRO A 109 -15.37 13.76 -17.72
N ARG A 110 -16.05 12.64 -17.95
CA ARG A 110 -15.62 11.33 -17.45
C ARG A 110 -14.31 10.88 -18.10
N ASP A 111 -14.05 11.26 -19.35
CA ASP A 111 -12.77 10.92 -20.00
C ASP A 111 -11.56 11.59 -19.31
N ALA A 112 -11.70 12.82 -18.83
CA ALA A 112 -10.61 13.46 -18.08
C ALA A 112 -10.32 12.71 -16.78
N MET A 113 -11.37 12.36 -16.02
CA MET A 113 -11.23 11.59 -14.78
C MET A 113 -10.64 10.20 -15.02
N ARG A 114 -11.05 9.52 -16.09
CA ARG A 114 -10.47 8.24 -16.53
C ARG A 114 -8.96 8.36 -16.78
N ARG A 115 -8.52 9.41 -17.48
CA ARG A 115 -7.08 9.64 -17.78
C ARG A 115 -6.27 9.92 -16.52
N VAL A 116 -6.79 10.75 -15.61
CA VAL A 116 -6.13 11.05 -14.33
C VAL A 116 -6.04 9.77 -13.50
N LEU A 117 -7.15 9.04 -13.36
CA LEU A 117 -7.21 7.76 -12.65
C LEU A 117 -6.17 6.77 -13.17
N GLY A 118 -6.12 6.58 -14.49
CA GLY A 118 -5.18 5.65 -15.12
C GLY A 118 -3.71 6.03 -14.89
N ARG A 119 -3.36 7.32 -14.97
CA ARG A 119 -1.98 7.80 -14.72
C ARG A 119 -1.61 7.72 -13.25
N ALA A 120 -2.48 8.20 -12.36
CA ALA A 120 -2.26 8.19 -10.93
C ALA A 120 -2.11 6.77 -10.39
N ALA A 121 -2.88 5.81 -10.92
CA ALA A 121 -2.74 4.40 -10.55
C ALA A 121 -1.36 3.84 -10.94
N ILE A 122 -0.84 4.14 -12.14
CA ILE A 122 0.51 3.71 -12.53
C ILE A 122 1.59 4.36 -11.64
N ILE A 123 1.45 5.64 -11.33
CA ILE A 123 2.38 6.33 -10.42
C ILE A 123 2.35 5.67 -9.04
N ALA A 124 1.15 5.42 -8.49
CA ALA A 124 0.99 4.74 -7.20
C ALA A 124 1.61 3.34 -7.22
N ALA A 125 1.47 2.58 -8.31
CA ALA A 125 2.13 1.29 -8.46
C ALA A 125 3.66 1.40 -8.40
N VAL A 126 4.25 2.33 -9.15
CA VAL A 126 5.71 2.54 -9.16
C VAL A 126 6.22 2.92 -7.77
N LEU A 127 5.58 3.91 -7.13
CA LEU A 127 5.96 4.35 -5.79
C LEU A 127 5.83 3.21 -4.77
N ARG A 128 4.75 2.41 -4.85
CA ARG A 128 4.55 1.23 -4.00
C ARG A 128 5.61 0.17 -4.19
N THR A 129 6.09 -0.04 -5.42
CA THR A 129 7.18 -0.98 -5.72
C THR A 129 8.51 -0.52 -5.10
N ILE A 130 8.85 0.76 -5.22
CA ILE A 130 10.06 1.33 -4.60
C ILE A 130 9.98 1.18 -3.08
N ASP A 131 8.84 1.53 -2.48
CA ASP A 131 8.60 1.39 -1.05
C ASP A 131 8.72 -0.07 -0.59
N GLY A 132 8.16 -0.99 -1.37
CA GLY A 132 8.21 -2.43 -1.11
C GLY A 132 9.62 -2.98 -1.09
N ALA A 133 10.48 -2.52 -2.00
CA ALA A 133 11.89 -2.91 -2.03
C ALA A 133 12.65 -2.43 -0.77
N GLN A 134 12.39 -1.21 -0.32
CA GLN A 134 12.96 -0.68 0.93
C GLN A 134 12.48 -1.50 2.14
N MET A 135 11.18 -1.77 2.20
CA MET A 135 10.55 -2.51 3.30
C MET A 135 10.95 -3.99 3.35
N ALA A 136 11.28 -4.61 2.21
CA ALA A 136 11.75 -6.00 2.18
C ALA A 136 13.03 -6.19 3.00
N VAL A 137 13.99 -5.26 2.89
CA VAL A 137 15.23 -5.30 3.68
C VAL A 137 14.96 -5.06 5.16
N ALA A 138 14.08 -4.10 5.49
CA ALA A 138 13.71 -3.83 6.88
C ALA A 138 13.00 -5.02 7.54
N LYS A 139 12.04 -5.64 6.86
CA LYS A 139 11.34 -6.84 7.36
C LYS A 139 12.24 -8.05 7.43
N GLN A 140 13.16 -8.23 6.49
CA GLN A 140 14.17 -9.29 6.57
C GLN A 140 14.96 -9.18 7.87
N ARG A 141 15.45 -7.99 8.21
CA ARG A 141 16.23 -7.76 9.44
C ARG A 141 15.39 -7.91 10.70
N LEU A 142 14.17 -7.37 10.72
CA LEU A 142 13.24 -7.52 11.84
C LEU A 142 12.92 -8.99 12.10
N PHE A 143 12.55 -9.76 11.08
CA PHE A 143 12.18 -11.15 11.26
C PHE A 143 13.41 -12.02 11.58
N ALA A 144 14.56 -11.73 11.00
CA ALA A 144 15.82 -12.36 11.38
C ALA A 144 16.18 -12.13 12.87
N ALA A 145 15.83 -10.97 13.43
CA ALA A 145 16.01 -10.68 14.86
C ALA A 145 15.06 -11.47 15.77
N LEU A 146 13.95 -12.00 15.22
CA LEU A 146 13.04 -12.89 15.94
C LEU A 146 13.58 -14.31 16.08
N ALA A 147 14.69 -14.68 15.42
CA ALA A 147 15.21 -16.04 15.44
C ALA A 147 15.52 -16.56 16.84
N GLU A 148 16.19 -15.76 17.66
CA GLU A 148 16.57 -16.14 19.02
C GLU A 148 15.37 -16.28 19.98
N PRO A 149 14.38 -15.37 20.01
CA PRO A 149 13.20 -15.59 20.84
C PRO A 149 12.30 -16.72 20.32
N VAL A 150 12.19 -16.90 19.00
CA VAL A 150 11.37 -17.98 18.41
C VAL A 150 12.00 -19.34 18.64
N SER A 151 13.33 -19.49 18.55
CA SER A 151 14.01 -20.76 18.80
C SER A 151 13.88 -21.25 20.25
N LYS A 152 13.46 -20.38 21.18
CA LYS A 152 13.20 -20.71 22.58
C LYS A 152 11.74 -21.11 22.84
N MET A 153 10.87 -21.06 21.83
CA MET A 153 9.45 -21.42 21.98
C MET A 153 9.28 -22.95 21.99
N PRO A 154 8.37 -23.49 22.83
CA PRO A 154 8.13 -24.94 22.89
C PRO A 154 7.59 -25.55 21.59
N GLU A 155 6.90 -24.75 20.78
CA GLU A 155 6.30 -25.18 19.50
C GLU A 155 7.31 -25.17 18.34
N TRP A 156 8.48 -24.54 18.51
CA TRP A 156 9.49 -24.47 17.47
C TRP A 156 10.30 -25.77 17.43
N PRO A 157 10.59 -26.33 16.24
CA PRO A 157 11.32 -27.59 16.13
C PRO A 157 12.68 -27.52 16.86
N PRO A 158 12.97 -28.43 17.81
CA PRO A 158 14.16 -28.36 18.66
C PRO A 158 15.46 -28.66 17.90
N ASP A 159 15.37 -29.22 16.71
CA ASP A 159 16.48 -29.56 15.81
C ASP A 159 16.90 -28.38 14.89
N VAL A 160 16.12 -27.30 14.85
CA VAL A 160 16.42 -26.13 14.03
C VAL A 160 17.33 -25.17 14.80
N THR A 161 18.52 -24.92 14.26
CA THR A 161 19.49 -23.98 14.86
C THR A 161 18.98 -22.53 14.81
N VAL A 162 19.57 -21.65 15.62
CA VAL A 162 19.25 -20.21 15.61
C VAL A 162 19.60 -19.60 14.25
N GLU A 163 20.68 -20.04 13.62
CA GLU A 163 21.12 -19.61 12.29
C GLU A 163 20.11 -20.02 11.22
N ALA A 164 19.63 -21.26 11.24
CA ALA A 164 18.59 -21.73 10.32
C ALA A 164 17.27 -20.97 10.54
N SER A 165 16.88 -20.73 11.80
CA SER A 165 15.73 -19.91 12.15
C SER A 165 15.85 -18.47 11.62
N ARG A 166 17.06 -17.89 11.68
CA ARG A 166 17.35 -16.55 11.17
C ARG A 166 17.17 -16.46 9.66
N GLU A 167 17.64 -17.45 8.91
CA GLU A 167 17.48 -17.52 7.47
C GLU A 167 16.00 -17.67 7.08
N ILE A 168 15.29 -18.61 7.70
CA ILE A 168 13.88 -18.89 7.45
C ILE A 168 13.03 -17.64 7.73
N LEU A 169 13.15 -17.07 8.94
CA LEU A 169 12.36 -15.91 9.33
C LEU A 169 12.74 -14.68 8.50
N GLY A 170 14.02 -14.46 8.23
CA GLY A 170 14.47 -13.38 7.35
C GLY A 170 13.86 -13.48 5.95
N ALA A 171 13.87 -14.67 5.35
CA ALA A 171 13.24 -14.93 4.06
C ALA A 171 11.71 -14.73 4.12
N MET A 172 11.05 -15.16 5.19
CA MET A 172 9.62 -14.90 5.41
C MET A 172 9.33 -13.39 5.52
N GLY A 173 10.17 -12.64 6.23
CA GLY A 173 10.06 -11.19 6.37
C GLY A 173 10.14 -10.49 5.02
N ALA A 174 11.18 -10.77 4.23
CA ALA A 174 11.33 -10.24 2.87
C ALA A 174 10.18 -10.69 1.95
N GLY A 175 9.83 -11.97 1.97
CA GLY A 175 8.76 -12.55 1.18
C GLY A 175 7.41 -11.90 1.46
N SER A 176 7.10 -11.59 2.72
CA SER A 176 5.88 -10.90 3.11
C SER A 176 5.80 -9.48 2.54
N ALA A 177 6.92 -8.75 2.52
CA ALA A 177 6.99 -7.42 1.91
C ALA A 177 6.80 -7.50 0.39
N ILE A 178 7.49 -8.44 -0.27
CA ILE A 178 7.41 -8.64 -1.72
C ILE A 178 5.98 -9.02 -2.12
N PHE A 179 5.38 -9.99 -1.43
CA PHE A 179 4.02 -10.44 -1.70
C PHE A 179 3.00 -9.31 -1.50
N GLY A 180 3.06 -8.61 -0.36
CA GLY A 180 2.17 -7.47 -0.09
C GLY A 180 2.32 -6.35 -1.13
N THR A 181 3.55 -6.11 -1.58
CA THR A 181 3.84 -5.14 -2.64
C THR A 181 3.26 -5.59 -3.97
N ALA A 182 3.46 -6.86 -4.35
CA ALA A 182 2.94 -7.40 -5.61
C ALA A 182 1.41 -7.31 -5.67
N VAL A 183 0.72 -7.60 -4.56
CA VAL A 183 -0.74 -7.47 -4.47
C VAL A 183 -1.17 -6.01 -4.69
N VAL A 184 -0.59 -5.06 -3.95
CA VAL A 184 -1.01 -3.65 -4.01
C VAL A 184 -0.59 -2.99 -5.32
N ALA A 185 0.70 -3.06 -5.67
CA ALA A 185 1.23 -2.47 -6.90
C ALA A 185 0.61 -3.14 -8.13
N GLY A 186 0.48 -4.48 -8.14
CA GLY A 186 -0.17 -5.21 -9.22
C GLY A 186 -1.62 -4.78 -9.43
N THR A 187 -2.38 -4.59 -8.35
CA THR A 187 -3.75 -4.05 -8.44
C THR A 187 -3.78 -2.68 -9.09
N PHE A 188 -2.89 -1.77 -8.69
CA PHE A 188 -2.78 -0.45 -9.30
C PHE A 188 -2.32 -0.48 -10.76
N VAL A 189 -1.41 -1.40 -11.13
CA VAL A 189 -1.03 -1.61 -12.53
C VAL A 189 -2.23 -2.06 -13.35
N LEU A 190 -2.97 -3.07 -12.88
CA LEU A 190 -4.15 -3.59 -13.57
C LEU A 190 -5.21 -2.50 -13.76
N LEU A 191 -5.49 -1.71 -12.71
CA LEU A 191 -6.39 -0.56 -12.79
C LEU A 191 -5.87 0.50 -13.77
N GLY A 192 -4.60 0.85 -13.67
CA GLY A 192 -3.95 1.84 -14.54
C GLY A 192 -4.02 1.47 -16.01
N GLN A 193 -3.73 0.21 -16.34
CA GLN A 193 -3.83 -0.31 -17.70
C GLN A 193 -5.29 -0.42 -18.16
N TYR A 194 -6.19 -0.90 -17.30
CA TYR A 194 -7.61 -1.03 -17.61
C TYR A 194 -8.23 0.32 -17.98
N PHE A 195 -8.04 1.35 -17.15
CA PHE A 195 -8.58 2.69 -17.42
C PHE A 195 -7.91 3.39 -18.61
N ARG A 196 -6.70 2.98 -19.02
CA ARG A 196 -6.03 3.48 -20.22
C ARG A 196 -6.45 2.78 -21.52
N SER A 197 -7.08 1.61 -21.43
CA SER A 197 -7.48 0.81 -22.59
C SER A 197 -8.46 1.53 -23.53
N GLN A 198 -8.39 1.22 -24.84
CA GLN A 198 -9.29 1.78 -25.86
C GLN A 198 -10.76 1.43 -25.56
N ARG A 199 -11.02 0.18 -25.17
CA ARG A 199 -12.38 -0.28 -24.80
C ARG A 199 -13.03 0.58 -23.72
N VAL A 200 -12.29 0.95 -22.67
CA VAL A 200 -12.81 1.80 -21.59
C VAL A 200 -12.96 3.24 -22.07
N ARG A 201 -12.05 3.74 -22.91
CA ARG A 201 -12.16 5.06 -23.54
C ARG A 201 -13.45 5.20 -24.34
N ASP A 202 -13.72 4.25 -25.24
CA ASP A 202 -14.89 4.29 -26.12
C ASP A 202 -16.19 4.19 -25.31
N ALA A 203 -16.21 3.30 -24.32
CA ALA A 203 -17.35 3.13 -23.42
C ALA A 203 -17.63 4.38 -22.57
N VAL A 204 -16.61 5.15 -22.19
CA VAL A 204 -16.78 6.41 -21.46
C VAL A 204 -17.15 7.56 -22.40
N ALA A 205 -16.58 7.62 -23.61
CA ALA A 205 -16.88 8.65 -24.60
C ALA A 205 -18.35 8.63 -25.06
N VAL A 206 -18.93 7.43 -25.22
CA VAL A 206 -20.37 7.27 -25.51
C VAL A 206 -21.26 7.87 -24.42
N GLN A 207 -20.75 8.03 -23.19
CA GLN A 207 -21.51 8.56 -22.06
C GLN A 207 -21.37 10.07 -21.85
N ASP A 208 -20.28 10.68 -22.34
CA ASP A 208 -20.09 12.13 -22.26
C ASP A 208 -20.97 12.89 -23.30
N GLY A 209 -21.51 12.20 -24.33
CA GLY A 209 -22.43 12.77 -25.33
C GLY A 209 -21.76 13.77 -26.30
N PRO A 210 -22.45 14.24 -27.36
CA PRO A 210 -21.94 15.34 -28.17
C PRO A 210 -21.80 16.58 -27.27
N GLN A 211 -20.59 17.08 -27.11
CA GLN A 211 -20.37 18.38 -26.51
C GLN A 211 -20.84 19.41 -27.55
N GLU A 212 -22.06 19.94 -27.38
CA GLU A 212 -22.48 21.13 -28.12
C GLU A 212 -21.50 22.25 -27.79
N GLN A 213 -20.79 22.71 -28.84
CA GLN A 213 -19.97 23.92 -28.82
C GLN A 213 -20.88 25.14 -28.89
#